data_AF-A0A7K4CS60-F1
#
_entry.id   AF-A0A7K4CS60-F1
#
_cell.length_a   1.000
_cell.length_b   1.000
_cell.length_c   1.000
_cell.angle_alpha   90.00
_cell.angle_beta   90.00
_cell.angle_gamma   90.00
#
_symmetry.space_group_name_H-M   'P 1'
#
loop_
_entity.id
_entity.type
_entity.pdbx_description
1 polymer ?
#
loop_
_entity_poly.entity_id
_entity_poly.type
_entity_poly.pdbx_seq_one_letter_code
_entity_poly.pdbx_strand_id
1 'polypeptide(L)'
;MHLNAHIAFSTAVTLLMTTIGPVRASWLEIVACILAGVVIDGDFIFLHFSRHKNHRMLLTHSIVLPLAFILASIALMFLARGTSLAWTAWTCAINALVHDAVDSIDWGLNFFANGKIVGKRILLGGASPEAYYAEARKTTPIYAAFYRAYYGHKAMRALEVVALVTMCAALAVSWPGAGQDHWWTILAYAGLLGFHAMEWRRCKAATRPARPRAAS
;
A
#
# COMPACT_ATOMS: atom_id res chain seq x y z
N MET A 1 -7.87 -0.95 -2.32
CA MET A 1 -6.45 -0.59 -2.39
C MET A 1 -6.28 0.83 -1.87
N HIS A 2 -5.28 1.08 -1.05
CA HIS A 2 -5.01 2.41 -0.49
C HIS A 2 -3.61 2.89 -0.91
N LEU A 3 -3.44 2.93 -2.23
CA LEU A 3 -2.20 3.21 -2.94
C LEU A 3 -1.44 4.46 -2.45
N ASN A 4 -2.18 5.46 -1.98
CA ASN A 4 -1.63 6.68 -1.38
C ASN A 4 -0.68 6.38 -0.23
N ALA A 5 -1.12 5.60 0.75
CA ALA A 5 -0.33 5.33 1.95
C ALA A 5 0.90 4.49 1.59
N HIS A 6 0.77 3.53 0.67
CA HIS A 6 1.89 2.76 0.17
C HIS A 6 2.93 3.66 -0.51
N ILE A 7 2.54 4.54 -1.43
CA ILE A 7 3.47 5.49 -2.06
C ILE A 7 4.12 6.40 -1.02
N ALA A 8 3.35 6.94 -0.08
CA ALA A 8 3.86 7.86 0.91
C ALA A 8 4.87 7.19 1.85
N PHE A 9 4.55 6.01 2.39
CA PHE A 9 5.47 5.27 3.24
C PHE A 9 6.69 4.78 2.46
N SER A 10 6.53 4.28 1.23
CA SER A 10 7.66 3.85 0.41
C SER A 10 8.56 5.01 0.00
N THR A 11 7.99 6.18 -0.28
CA THR A 11 8.76 7.42 -0.50
C THR A 11 9.53 7.78 0.76
N ALA A 12 8.87 7.79 1.91
CA ALA A 12 9.52 8.15 3.17
C ALA A 12 10.68 7.21 3.50
N VAL A 13 10.45 5.90 3.46
CA VAL A 13 11.47 4.89 3.72
C VAL A 13 12.62 5.02 2.72
N THR A 14 12.33 5.11 1.42
CA THR A 14 13.37 5.24 0.40
C THR A 14 14.24 6.46 0.64
N LEU A 15 13.63 7.63 0.86
CA LEU A 15 14.39 8.87 1.06
C LEU A 15 15.20 8.85 2.36
N LEU A 16 14.67 8.30 3.45
CA LEU A 16 15.42 8.11 4.69
C LEU A 16 16.59 7.15 4.48
N MET A 17 16.38 6.04 3.77
CA MET A 17 17.43 5.07 3.42
C MET A 17 18.51 5.67 2.52
N THR A 18 18.16 6.59 1.62
CA THR A 18 19.16 7.34 0.84
C THR A 18 19.95 8.36 1.66
N THR A 19 19.37 8.84 2.77
CA THR A 19 20.02 9.81 3.67
C THR A 19 21.08 9.13 4.55
N ILE A 20 20.83 7.90 4.98
CA ILE A 20 21.75 7.12 5.84
C ILE A 20 22.62 6.13 5.06
N GLY A 21 22.32 5.92 3.78
CA GLY A 21 22.97 4.91 2.95
C GLY A 21 24.43 5.23 2.67
N PRO A 22 25.32 4.21 2.66
CA PRO A 22 26.74 4.42 2.40
C PRO A 22 27.04 4.76 0.93
N VAL A 23 26.06 4.57 0.04
CA VAL A 23 26.19 4.79 -1.41
C VAL A 23 25.03 5.64 -1.91
N ARG A 24 25.32 6.57 -2.82
CA ARG A 24 24.30 7.37 -3.49
C ARG A 24 23.58 6.53 -4.54
N ALA A 25 22.28 6.31 -4.33
CA ALA A 25 21.40 5.72 -5.33
C ALA A 25 21.16 6.72 -6.45
N SER A 26 21.11 6.23 -7.68
CA SER A 26 20.67 7.00 -8.84
C SER A 26 19.17 7.31 -8.75
N TRP A 27 18.74 8.29 -9.54
CA TRP A 27 17.32 8.64 -9.68
C TRP A 27 16.43 7.43 -10.01
N LEU A 28 16.88 6.57 -10.93
CA LEU A 28 16.14 5.37 -11.33
C LEU A 28 16.04 4.34 -10.19
N GLU A 29 17.11 4.16 -9.41
CA GLU A 29 17.09 3.26 -8.25
C GLU A 29 16.12 3.75 -7.17
N ILE A 30 16.05 5.06 -6.93
CA ILE A 30 15.09 5.67 -6.00
C ILE A 30 13.65 5.45 -6.48
N VAL A 31 13.37 5.71 -7.76
CA VAL A 31 12.06 5.44 -8.36
C VAL A 31 11.70 3.95 -8.21
N ALA A 32 12.64 3.05 -8.51
CA ALA A 32 12.42 1.61 -8.35
C ALA A 32 12.09 1.23 -6.90
N CYS A 33 12.80 1.80 -5.92
CA CYS A 33 12.51 1.59 -4.50
C CYS A 33 11.11 2.05 -4.12
N ILE A 34 10.71 3.26 -4.54
CA ILE A 34 9.37 3.80 -4.26
C ILE A 34 8.29 2.90 -4.87
N LEU A 35 8.47 2.49 -6.13
CA LEU A 35 7.53 1.61 -6.82
C LEU A 35 7.49 0.20 -6.23
N ALA A 36 8.55 -0.28 -5.57
CA ALA A 36 8.58 -1.62 -4.98
C ALA A 36 7.51 -1.82 -3.89
N GLY A 37 7.16 -0.79 -3.11
CA GLY A 37 6.08 -0.90 -2.13
C GLY A 37 4.67 -0.75 -2.69
N VAL A 38 4.55 -0.55 -4.01
CA VAL A 38 3.29 -0.32 -4.74
C VAL A 38 3.03 -1.42 -5.75
N VAL A 39 4.07 -1.94 -6.40
CA VAL A 39 3.93 -2.96 -7.45
C VAL A 39 3.33 -4.26 -6.92
N ILE A 40 3.49 -4.54 -5.63
CA ILE A 40 2.89 -5.69 -4.94
C ILE A 40 1.37 -5.71 -5.13
N ASP A 41 0.75 -4.54 -4.96
CA ASP A 41 -0.67 -4.31 -5.14
C ASP A 41 -1.14 -4.53 -6.59
N GLY A 42 -0.22 -4.43 -7.57
CA GLY A 42 -0.47 -4.67 -9.00
C GLY A 42 -0.90 -6.11 -9.32
N ASP A 43 -0.74 -7.03 -8.36
CA ASP A 43 -1.26 -8.39 -8.42
C ASP A 43 -2.80 -8.46 -8.50
N PHE A 44 -3.51 -7.34 -8.27
CA PHE A 44 -4.95 -7.25 -8.46
C PHE A 44 -5.36 -7.59 -9.91
N ILE A 45 -4.48 -7.46 -10.90
CA ILE A 45 -4.75 -7.91 -12.27
C ILE A 45 -4.97 -9.43 -12.32
N PHE A 46 -4.33 -10.16 -11.40
CA PHE A 46 -4.46 -11.60 -11.21
C PHE A 46 -5.57 -11.97 -10.21
N LEU A 47 -6.47 -11.05 -9.86
CA LEU A 47 -7.57 -11.28 -8.92
C LEU A 47 -8.42 -12.50 -9.30
N HIS A 48 -8.49 -12.84 -10.59
CA HIS A 48 -9.27 -13.98 -11.03
C HIS A 48 -8.72 -15.32 -10.52
N PHE A 49 -7.41 -15.40 -10.26
CA PHE A 49 -6.72 -16.56 -9.69
C PHE A 49 -6.77 -16.58 -8.15
N SER A 50 -7.13 -15.46 -7.53
CA SER A 50 -7.18 -15.35 -6.08
C SER A 50 -8.43 -16.02 -5.48
N ARG A 51 -8.27 -16.63 -4.30
CA ARG A 51 -9.41 -17.14 -3.53
C ARG A 51 -10.30 -15.97 -3.09
N HIS A 52 -11.61 -16.15 -3.21
CA HIS A 52 -12.62 -15.16 -2.81
C HIS A 52 -12.54 -13.81 -3.55
N LYS A 53 -11.86 -13.75 -4.71
CA LYS A 53 -11.60 -12.49 -5.43
C LYS A 53 -10.96 -11.45 -4.51
N ASN A 54 -9.97 -11.88 -3.75
CA ASN A 54 -9.16 -11.04 -2.87
C ASN A 54 -7.67 -11.27 -3.18
N HIS A 55 -7.04 -10.29 -3.84
CA HIS A 55 -5.63 -10.35 -4.24
C HIS A 55 -4.67 -10.54 -3.06
N ARG A 56 -5.06 -10.16 -1.85
CA ARG A 56 -4.27 -10.39 -0.63
C ARG A 56 -4.11 -11.86 -0.24
N MET A 57 -4.78 -12.76 -0.97
CA MET A 57 -4.59 -14.20 -0.90
C MET A 57 -3.43 -14.69 -1.76
N LEU A 58 -2.90 -13.86 -2.66
CA LEU A 58 -1.78 -14.18 -3.54
C LEU A 58 -0.45 -14.15 -2.76
N LEU A 59 0.57 -14.82 -3.31
CA LEU A 59 1.88 -14.97 -2.68
C LEU A 59 2.61 -13.63 -2.47
N THR A 60 2.30 -12.65 -3.30
CA THR A 60 2.74 -11.25 -3.23
C THR A 60 2.41 -10.58 -1.90
N HIS A 61 1.31 -10.96 -1.25
CA HIS A 61 0.89 -10.49 0.08
C HIS A 61 1.22 -11.53 1.17
N SER A 62 2.45 -12.01 1.16
CA SER A 62 2.98 -12.96 2.14
C SER A 62 4.43 -12.63 2.49
N ILE A 63 4.90 -13.10 3.65
CA ILE A 63 6.28 -12.86 4.10
C ILE A 63 7.33 -13.45 3.15
N VAL A 64 6.93 -14.36 2.27
CA VAL A 64 7.82 -15.03 1.31
C VAL A 64 8.48 -14.01 0.39
N LEU A 65 7.74 -13.03 -0.14
CA LEU A 65 8.28 -12.07 -1.09
C LEU A 65 9.30 -11.12 -0.43
N PRO A 66 8.99 -10.43 0.70
CA PRO A 66 9.98 -9.62 1.39
C PRO A 66 11.18 -10.44 1.87
N LEU A 67 10.97 -11.66 2.39
CA LEU A 67 12.07 -12.51 2.84
C LEU A 67 12.99 -12.92 1.69
N ALA A 68 12.43 -13.24 0.52
CA ALA A 68 13.23 -13.53 -0.68
C ALA A 68 14.08 -12.32 -1.08
N PHE A 69 13.52 -11.10 -1.04
CA PHE A 69 14.29 -9.88 -1.30
C PHE A 69 15.38 -9.63 -0.27
N ILE A 70 15.12 -9.87 1.03
CA ILE A 70 16.13 -9.74 2.09
C ILE A 70 17.28 -10.72 1.85
N LEU A 71 16.99 -11.99 1.59
CA LEU A 71 18.01 -13.00 1.35
C LEU A 71 18.83 -12.69 0.09
N ALA A 72 18.18 -12.26 -0.99
CA ALA A 72 18.86 -11.82 -2.19
C ALA A 72 19.75 -10.59 -1.92
N SER A 73 19.28 -9.64 -1.12
CA SER A 73 20.05 -8.44 -0.75
C SER A 73 21.28 -8.79 0.08
N ILE A 74 21.14 -9.70 1.05
CA ILE A 74 22.27 -10.21 1.86
C ILE A 74 23.30 -10.88 0.95
N ALA A 75 22.86 -11.75 0.03
CA ALA A 75 23.75 -12.39 -0.93
C ALA A 75 24.49 -11.37 -1.81
N LEU A 76 23.77 -10.35 -2.31
CA LEU A 76 24.36 -9.26 -3.09
C LEU A 76 25.33 -8.40 -2.27
N MET A 77 25.07 -8.18 -0.98
CA MET A 77 25.99 -7.45 -0.12
C MET A 77 27.33 -8.19 0.04
N PHE A 78 27.30 -9.52 0.18
CA PHE A 78 28.51 -10.34 0.24
C PHE A 78 29.24 -10.42 -1.12
N LEU A 79 28.51 -10.59 -2.22
CA LEU A 79 29.10 -10.78 -3.55
C LEU A 79 29.58 -9.48 -4.19
N ALA A 80 28.84 -8.38 -4.00
CA ALA A 80 29.05 -7.11 -4.70
C ALA A 80 29.67 -6.02 -3.80
N ARG A 81 30.17 -6.35 -2.61
CA ARG A 81 30.88 -5.42 -1.69
C ARG A 81 30.14 -4.09 -1.45
N GLY A 82 28.82 -4.14 -1.23
CA GLY A 82 28.04 -2.95 -0.88
C GLY A 82 27.82 -1.96 -2.02
N THR A 83 27.65 -2.42 -3.25
CA THR A 83 27.24 -1.58 -4.40
C THR A 83 25.88 -0.90 -4.18
N SER A 84 25.60 0.15 -4.97
CA SER A 84 24.28 0.81 -5.00
C SER A 84 23.16 -0.20 -5.28
N LEU A 85 23.41 -1.20 -6.14
CA LEU A 85 22.45 -2.26 -6.45
C LEU A 85 22.07 -3.10 -5.22
N ALA A 86 23.04 -3.46 -4.37
CA ALA A 86 22.75 -4.19 -3.14
C ALA A 86 21.92 -3.34 -2.16
N TRP A 87 22.21 -2.04 -2.08
CA TRP A 87 21.44 -1.10 -1.25
C TRP A 87 20.02 -0.85 -1.80
N THR A 88 19.88 -0.78 -3.11
CA THR A 88 18.60 -0.69 -3.81
C THR A 88 17.75 -1.92 -3.53
N ALA A 89 18.31 -3.14 -3.69
CA ALA A 89 17.62 -4.38 -3.37
C ALA A 89 17.16 -4.42 -1.91
N TRP A 90 18.03 -4.01 -0.98
CA TRP A 90 17.72 -3.94 0.45
C TRP A 90 16.57 -2.96 0.73
N THR A 91 16.59 -1.79 0.11
CA THR A 91 15.55 -0.77 0.27
C THR A 91 14.21 -1.24 -0.32
N CYS A 92 14.21 -1.90 -1.48
CA CYS A 92 13.02 -2.56 -2.03
C CYS A 92 12.44 -3.60 -1.06
N ALA A 93 13.29 -4.40 -0.42
CA ALA A 93 12.87 -5.39 0.57
C ALA A 93 12.16 -4.76 1.78
N ILE A 94 12.71 -3.65 2.29
CA ILE A 94 12.08 -2.90 3.39
C ILE A 94 10.75 -2.29 2.94
N ASN A 95 10.67 -1.72 1.73
CA ASN A 95 9.41 -1.18 1.21
C ASN A 95 8.33 -2.27 1.07
N ALA A 96 8.70 -3.48 0.64
CA ALA A 96 7.79 -4.62 0.62
C ALA A 96 7.32 -5.02 2.03
N LEU A 97 8.22 -5.03 3.03
CA LEU A 97 7.84 -5.28 4.43
C LEU A 97 6.90 -4.19 4.98
N VAL A 98 7.15 -2.93 4.65
CA VAL A 98 6.31 -1.81 5.08
C VAL A 98 4.93 -1.88 4.44
N HIS A 99 4.86 -2.25 3.16
CA HIS A 99 3.60 -2.56 2.48
C HIS A 99 2.82 -3.63 3.25
N ASP A 100 3.42 -4.79 3.49
CA ASP A 100 2.80 -5.89 4.24
C ASP A 100 2.41 -5.48 5.66
N ALA A 101 3.23 -4.67 6.34
CA ALA A 101 2.92 -4.19 7.68
C ALA A 101 1.64 -3.36 7.70
N VAL A 102 1.47 -2.44 6.74
CA VAL A 102 0.23 -1.66 6.60
C VAL A 102 -0.95 -2.58 6.29
N ASP A 103 -0.78 -3.50 5.35
CA ASP A 103 -1.83 -4.42 4.92
C ASP A 103 -2.26 -5.42 6.00
N SER A 104 -1.35 -5.77 6.91
CA SER A 104 -1.64 -6.60 8.07
C SER A 104 -2.57 -5.91 9.08
N ILE A 105 -2.59 -4.56 9.09
CA ILE A 105 -3.38 -3.77 10.02
C ILE A 105 -4.81 -3.57 9.50
N ASP A 106 -4.97 -3.21 8.22
CA ASP A 106 -6.25 -2.78 7.68
C ASP A 106 -7.20 -3.96 7.37
N TRP A 107 -6.85 -4.83 6.42
CA TRP A 107 -7.66 -5.96 5.93
C TRP A 107 -7.04 -7.32 6.29
N GLY A 108 -5.77 -7.32 6.71
CA GLY A 108 -4.95 -8.52 6.85
C GLY A 108 -4.38 -8.99 5.51
N LEU A 109 -3.46 -9.96 5.59
CA LEU A 109 -2.78 -10.56 4.44
C LEU A 109 -2.50 -12.06 4.64
N ASN A 110 -2.19 -12.79 3.57
CA ASN A 110 -1.87 -14.22 3.61
C ASN A 110 -0.42 -14.46 4.07
N PHE A 111 -0.09 -14.05 5.30
CA PHE A 111 1.30 -13.93 5.80
C PHE A 111 2.13 -15.20 5.57
N PHE A 112 1.55 -16.37 5.82
CA PHE A 112 2.22 -17.68 5.73
C PHE A 112 2.01 -18.40 4.39
N ALA A 113 1.43 -17.74 3.39
CA ALA A 113 1.07 -18.35 2.10
C ALA A 113 0.21 -19.64 2.22
N ASN A 114 -0.54 -19.79 3.33
CA ASN A 114 -1.32 -20.99 3.63
C ASN A 114 -2.81 -20.84 3.27
N GLY A 115 -3.17 -19.74 2.62
CA GLY A 115 -4.53 -19.44 2.21
C GLY A 115 -5.41 -18.96 3.36
N LYS A 116 -4.85 -18.41 4.43
CA LYS A 116 -5.58 -17.78 5.54
C LYS A 116 -5.11 -16.34 5.73
N ILE A 117 -6.06 -15.42 5.88
CA ILE A 117 -5.76 -14.02 6.21
C ILE A 117 -5.41 -13.90 7.68
N VAL A 118 -4.23 -13.34 7.96
CA VAL A 118 -3.71 -13.01 9.30
C VAL A 118 -3.57 -11.50 9.42
N GLY A 119 -3.76 -10.96 10.63
CA GLY A 119 -3.62 -9.53 10.91
C GLY A 119 -4.71 -8.98 11.83
N LYS A 120 -4.65 -7.68 12.11
CA LYS A 120 -5.66 -6.99 12.95
C LYS A 120 -7.01 -6.86 12.24
N ARG A 121 -7.01 -6.76 10.90
CA ARG A 121 -8.22 -6.76 10.06
C ARG A 121 -9.24 -5.71 10.54
N ILE A 122 -8.77 -4.52 10.90
CA ILE A 122 -9.59 -3.44 11.47
C ILE A 122 -10.80 -3.12 10.58
N LEU A 123 -10.63 -3.17 9.26
CA LEU A 123 -11.69 -2.87 8.29
C LEU A 123 -12.77 -3.94 8.20
N LEU A 124 -12.48 -5.17 8.60
CA LEU A 124 -13.43 -6.27 8.62
C LEU A 124 -14.19 -6.37 9.95
N GLY A 125 -13.81 -5.60 10.97
CA GLY A 125 -14.46 -5.65 12.28
C GLY A 125 -14.42 -7.05 12.93
N GLY A 126 -13.40 -7.86 12.61
CA GLY A 126 -13.29 -9.25 13.07
C GLY A 126 -14.02 -10.29 12.21
N ALA A 127 -14.80 -9.89 11.21
CA ALA A 127 -15.43 -10.83 10.27
C ALA A 127 -14.41 -11.50 9.34
N SER A 128 -14.75 -12.66 8.80
CA SER A 128 -13.99 -13.23 7.67
C SER A 128 -14.23 -12.38 6.41
N PRO A 129 -13.28 -12.36 5.45
CA PRO A 129 -13.48 -11.66 4.17
C PRO A 129 -14.76 -12.09 3.45
N GLU A 130 -15.08 -13.39 3.49
CA GLU A 130 -16.27 -13.95 2.84
C GLU A 130 -17.55 -13.43 3.48
N ALA A 131 -17.61 -13.44 4.81
CA ALA A 131 -18.75 -12.91 5.56
C ALA A 131 -18.92 -11.41 5.33
N TYR A 132 -17.82 -10.64 5.34
CA TYR A 132 -17.83 -9.22 5.07
C TYR A 132 -18.39 -8.91 3.67
N TYR A 133 -17.88 -9.56 2.62
CA TYR A 133 -18.35 -9.31 1.26
C TYR A 133 -19.76 -9.82 1.01
N ALA A 134 -20.18 -10.92 1.64
CA ALA A 134 -21.56 -11.40 1.57
C ALA A 134 -22.54 -10.37 2.13
N GLU A 135 -22.20 -9.73 3.25
CA GLU A 135 -23.02 -8.67 3.85
C GLU A 135 -22.96 -7.37 3.04
N ALA A 136 -21.77 -6.95 2.63
CA ALA A 136 -21.57 -5.71 1.88
C ALA A 136 -22.38 -5.68 0.57
N ARG A 137 -22.47 -6.82 -0.14
CA ARG A 137 -23.23 -6.96 -1.40
C ARG A 137 -24.73 -6.64 -1.25
N LYS A 138 -25.30 -6.78 -0.05
CA LYS A 138 -26.72 -6.49 0.20
C LYS A 138 -27.02 -5.00 0.15
N THR A 139 -26.04 -4.15 0.42
CA THR A 139 -26.25 -2.71 0.63
C THR A 139 -25.36 -1.81 -0.22
N THR A 140 -24.31 -2.37 -0.83
CA THR A 140 -23.27 -1.60 -1.53
C THR A 140 -22.79 -2.39 -2.76
N PRO A 141 -22.57 -1.74 -3.91
CA PRO A 141 -21.88 -2.36 -5.03
C PRO A 141 -20.51 -2.91 -4.59
N ILE A 142 -20.10 -4.06 -5.13
CA ILE A 142 -18.88 -4.74 -4.66
C ILE A 142 -17.61 -3.89 -4.79
N TYR A 143 -17.49 -3.10 -5.87
CA TYR A 143 -16.37 -2.19 -6.09
C TYR A 143 -16.28 -1.09 -5.01
N ALA A 144 -17.42 -0.74 -4.39
CA ALA A 144 -17.53 0.32 -3.40
C ALA A 144 -17.37 -0.19 -1.96
N ALA A 145 -17.39 -1.51 -1.73
CA ALA A 145 -17.29 -2.10 -0.39
C ALA A 145 -15.97 -1.75 0.30
N PHE A 146 -14.85 -1.79 -0.43
CA PHE A 146 -13.54 -1.39 0.11
C PHE A 146 -13.51 0.10 0.49
N TYR A 147 -13.88 0.99 -0.44
CA TYR A 147 -13.87 2.44 -0.21
C TYR A 147 -14.74 2.83 0.99
N ARG A 148 -15.89 2.17 1.17
CA ARG A 148 -16.77 2.39 2.31
C ARG A 148 -16.15 1.99 3.64
N ALA A 149 -15.55 0.82 3.74
CA ALA A 149 -14.84 0.43 4.96
C ALA A 149 -13.65 1.35 5.22
N TYR A 150 -12.79 1.55 4.21
CA TYR A 150 -11.55 2.30 4.34
C TYR A 150 -11.81 3.76 4.74
N TYR A 151 -12.53 4.53 3.91
CA TYR A 151 -12.77 5.96 4.16
C TYR A 151 -13.87 6.23 5.18
N GLY A 152 -14.68 5.22 5.52
CA GLY A 152 -15.62 5.28 6.64
C GLY A 152 -14.90 5.23 8.00
N HIS A 153 -13.77 4.52 8.08
CA HIS A 153 -13.06 4.28 9.33
C HIS A 153 -12.12 5.44 9.71
N LYS A 154 -12.30 6.00 10.92
CA LYS A 154 -11.50 7.15 11.40
C LYS A 154 -9.99 6.84 11.44
N ALA A 155 -9.61 5.64 11.86
CA ALA A 155 -8.20 5.27 11.96
C ALA A 155 -7.49 5.21 10.60
N MET A 156 -8.18 4.79 9.52
CA MET A 156 -7.57 4.76 8.19
C MET A 156 -7.39 6.17 7.62
N ARG A 157 -8.33 7.07 7.87
CA ARG A 157 -8.15 8.49 7.52
C ARG A 157 -6.99 9.12 8.30
N ALA A 158 -6.81 8.76 9.57
CA ALA A 158 -5.66 9.20 10.34
C ALA A 158 -4.35 8.61 9.79
N LEU A 159 -4.34 7.35 9.35
CA LEU A 159 -3.20 6.71 8.70
C LEU A 159 -2.78 7.47 7.43
N GLU A 160 -3.72 7.90 6.60
CA GLU A 160 -3.44 8.72 5.40
C GLU A 160 -2.74 10.04 5.75
N VAL A 161 -3.22 10.72 6.81
CA VAL A 161 -2.57 11.96 7.30
C VAL A 161 -1.17 11.68 7.80
N VAL A 162 -0.98 10.61 8.58
CA VAL A 162 0.34 10.19 9.06
C VAL A 162 1.27 9.89 7.89
N ALA A 163 0.80 9.13 6.89
CA ALA A 163 1.59 8.78 5.72
C ALA A 163 2.05 10.04 4.96
N LEU A 164 1.15 10.99 4.71
CA LEU A 164 1.49 12.27 4.07
C LEU A 164 2.52 13.07 4.87
N VAL A 165 2.31 13.21 6.19
CA VAL A 165 3.23 13.95 7.06
C VAL A 165 4.61 13.31 7.05
N THR A 166 4.68 11.98 7.16
CA THR A 166 5.94 11.23 7.13
C THR A 166 6.66 11.37 5.79
N MET A 167 5.93 11.33 4.66
CA MET A 167 6.49 11.59 3.33
C MET A 167 7.08 13.00 3.21
N CYS A 168 6.32 14.03 3.62
CA CYS A 168 6.78 15.42 3.59
C CYS A 168 8.01 15.64 4.48
N ALA A 169 8.02 15.05 5.68
CA ALA A 169 9.16 15.13 6.58
C ALA A 169 10.40 14.48 5.96
N ALA A 170 10.26 13.30 5.35
CA ALA A 170 11.38 12.62 4.68
C ALA A 170 11.91 13.41 3.48
N LEU A 171 11.03 14.04 2.68
CA LEU A 171 11.43 14.95 1.60
C LEU A 171 12.21 16.16 2.12
N ALA A 172 11.76 16.78 3.21
CA ALA A 172 12.44 17.93 3.81
C ALA A 172 13.82 17.55 4.37
N VAL A 173 13.94 16.41 5.06
CA VAL A 173 15.21 15.93 5.61
C VAL A 173 16.19 15.55 4.51
N SER A 174 15.71 14.95 3.42
CA SER A 174 16.54 14.56 2.27
C SER A 174 16.71 15.66 1.22
N TRP A 175 16.24 16.89 1.50
CA TRP A 175 16.17 17.97 0.52
C TRP A 175 17.50 18.31 -0.16
N PRO A 176 18.65 18.38 0.54
CA PRO A 176 19.94 18.66 -0.10
C PRO A 176 20.44 17.57 -1.07
N GLY A 177 19.70 16.46 -1.21
CA GLY A 177 20.01 15.37 -2.13
C GLY A 177 18.75 14.83 -2.80
N ALA A 178 18.44 13.56 -2.55
CA ALA A 178 17.35 12.85 -3.22
C ALA A 178 15.97 13.55 -3.10
N GLY A 179 15.73 14.30 -2.03
CA GLY A 179 14.46 15.00 -1.81
C GLY A 179 14.17 16.06 -2.88
N GLN A 180 15.19 16.78 -3.35
CA GLN A 180 15.03 17.79 -4.40
C GLN A 180 14.64 17.14 -5.74
N ASP A 181 15.15 15.96 -6.06
CA ASP A 181 14.85 15.29 -7.34
C ASP A 181 13.50 14.54 -7.34
N HIS A 182 12.92 14.32 -6.15
CA HIS A 182 11.74 13.47 -5.97
C HIS A 182 10.54 14.20 -5.34
N TRP A 183 10.53 15.54 -5.35
CA TRP A 183 9.39 16.34 -4.89
C TRP A 183 8.08 16.01 -5.64
N TRP A 184 8.18 15.51 -6.88
CA TRP A 184 7.05 15.10 -7.71
C TRP A 184 6.20 13.99 -7.04
N THR A 185 6.75 13.25 -6.08
CA THR A 185 6.00 12.25 -5.29
C THR A 185 4.83 12.87 -4.53
N ILE A 186 4.91 14.16 -4.15
CA ILE A 186 3.78 14.91 -3.59
C ILE A 186 2.65 15.05 -4.61
N LEU A 187 2.98 15.36 -5.87
CA LEU A 187 1.98 15.46 -6.94
C LEU A 187 1.35 14.11 -7.24
N ALA A 188 2.14 13.04 -7.27
CA ALA A 188 1.64 11.68 -7.44
C ALA A 188 0.68 11.29 -6.31
N TYR A 189 1.05 11.56 -5.06
CA TYR A 189 0.19 11.33 -3.89
C TYR A 189 -1.12 12.12 -3.99
N ALA A 190 -1.06 13.42 -4.32
CA ALA A 190 -2.24 14.26 -4.47
C ALA A 190 -3.18 13.77 -5.59
N GLY A 191 -2.63 13.33 -6.72
CA GLY A 191 -3.39 12.76 -7.83
C GLY A 191 -4.16 11.50 -7.41
N LEU A 192 -3.50 10.59 -6.71
CA LEU A 192 -4.13 9.35 -6.22
C LEU A 192 -5.14 9.61 -5.10
N LEU A 193 -4.89 10.58 -4.22
CA LEU A 193 -5.88 11.03 -3.25
C LEU A 193 -7.12 11.61 -3.94
N GLY A 194 -6.93 12.40 -5.01
CA GLY A 194 -8.01 12.89 -5.86
C GLY A 194 -8.84 11.75 -6.48
N PHE A 195 -8.18 10.74 -7.03
CA PHE A 195 -8.84 9.54 -7.55
C PHE A 195 -9.66 8.82 -6.48
N HIS A 196 -9.08 8.56 -5.31
CA HIS A 196 -9.80 7.92 -4.21
C HIS A 196 -10.96 8.77 -3.67
N ALA A 197 -10.81 10.09 -3.61
CA ALA A 197 -11.88 10.99 -3.21
C ALA A 197 -13.06 10.95 -4.19
N MET A 198 -12.78 10.85 -5.50
CA MET A 198 -13.81 10.66 -6.53
C MET A 198 -14.54 9.32 -6.35
N GLU A 199 -13.80 8.22 -6.17
CA GLU A 199 -14.40 6.89 -5.95
C GLU A 199 -15.24 6.84 -4.66
N TRP A 200 -14.78 7.50 -3.61
CA TRP A 200 -15.54 7.63 -2.38
C TRP A 200 -16.86 8.42 -2.57
N ARG A 201 -16.84 9.50 -3.35
CA ARG A 201 -18.06 10.26 -3.69
C ARG A 201 -19.05 9.41 -4.48
N ARG A 202 -18.57 8.64 -5.46
CA ARG A 202 -19.39 7.67 -6.23
C ARG A 202 -20.03 6.63 -5.31
N CYS A 203 -19.25 6.07 -4.38
CA CYS A 203 -19.74 5.14 -3.37
C CYS A 203 -20.85 5.75 -2.49
N LYS A 204 -20.69 7.00 -2.02
CA LYS A 204 -21.73 7.68 -1.23
C LYS A 204 -23.01 7.93 -2.03
N ALA A 205 -22.90 8.26 -3.32
CA ALA A 205 -24.07 8.47 -4.16
C ALA A 205 -24.85 7.16 -4.37
N ALA A 206 -24.14 6.05 -4.60
CA ALA A 206 -24.75 4.73 -4.83
C ALA A 206 -25.41 4.11 -3.59
N THR A 207 -25.05 4.55 -2.38
CA THR A 207 -25.57 4.00 -1.11
C THR A 207 -26.64 4.87 -0.46
N ARG A 208 -27.04 5.99 -1.09
CA ARG A 208 -28.17 6.80 -0.61
C ARG A 208 -29.47 6.03 -0.78
N PRO A 209 -30.33 5.92 0.25
CA PRO A 209 -31.66 5.36 0.07
C PRO A 209 -32.39 6.18 -0.99
N ALA A 210 -33.09 5.49 -1.90
CA ALA A 210 -33.93 6.15 -2.89
C ALA A 210 -34.86 7.11 -2.13
N ARG A 211 -34.88 8.39 -2.52
CA ARG A 211 -35.88 9.32 -1.95
C ARG A 211 -37.24 8.66 -2.15
N PRO A 212 -38.09 8.58 -1.10
CA PRO A 212 -39.44 8.10 -1.29
C PRO A 212 -40.04 8.92 -2.43
N ARG A 213 -40.48 8.24 -3.50
CA ARG A 213 -41.25 8.91 -4.55
C ARG A 213 -42.44 9.51 -3.82
N ALA A 214 -42.58 10.83 -3.89
CA ALA A 214 -43.78 11.50 -3.40
C ALA A 214 -44.95 10.77 -4.06
N ALA A 215 -45.84 10.20 -3.25
CA ALA A 215 -47.05 9.57 -3.74
C ALA A 215 -47.84 10.68 -4.46
N SER A 216 -47.90 10.58 -5.79
CA SER A 216 -48.73 11.44 -6.65
C SER A 216 -50.14 10.88 -6.71
#